data_AF-A0AA88HBK7-F1
#
_entry.id   AF-A0AA88HBK7-F1
#
_cell.length_a   1.000
_cell.length_b   1.000
_cell.length_c   1.000
_cell.angle_alpha   90.00
_cell.angle_beta   90.00
_cell.angle_gamma   90.00
#
_symmetry.space_group_name_H-M   'P 1'
#
loop_
_entity.id
_entity.type
_entity.pdbx_description
1 polymer ?
#
loop_
_entity_poly.entity_id
_entity_poly.type
_entity_poly.pdbx_seq_one_letter_code
_entity_poly.pdbx_strand_id
1 'polypeptide(L)'
;MWMWPMHGYSNLGAPVYTKGHKTSSAVTHKFYIVDSPSAPIIGNQSSISLNLINLILNVNSGEPQTCVHDQYIKVFDEISRLEGKCNIHLKDGSVPTAYPARRVPEALKDKLLHKLIQMEKNGIIEKITEPTEWVNPMVMVEKKLQVCSCA
;
A
#
# COMPACT_ATOMS: atom_id res chain seq x y z
N MET A 1 32.36 -1.68 -2.18
CA MET A 1 32.56 -3.02 -1.61
C MET A 1 32.89 -2.84 -0.14
N TRP A 2 31.88 -2.78 0.72
CA TRP A 2 32.07 -2.55 2.16
C TRP A 2 31.79 -3.87 2.89
N MET A 3 32.88 -4.55 3.25
CA MET A 3 32.85 -5.73 4.11
C MET A 3 32.49 -5.29 5.52
N TRP A 4 31.40 -5.81 6.06
CA TRP A 4 31.13 -5.78 7.48
C TRP A 4 32.15 -6.67 8.22
N PRO A 5 32.69 -6.25 9.37
CA PRO A 5 33.52 -7.11 10.20
C PRO A 5 32.61 -8.13 10.91
N MET A 6 32.78 -9.40 10.54
CA MET A 6 32.26 -10.56 11.27
C MET A 6 32.83 -10.55 12.70
N HIS A 7 32.13 -9.90 13.63
CA HIS A 7 32.35 -10.14 15.05
C HIS A 7 31.77 -11.53 15.35
N GLY A 8 32.67 -12.48 15.58
CA GLY A 8 32.33 -13.85 15.90
C GLY A 8 31.45 -13.91 17.14
N TYR A 9 30.26 -14.49 17.01
CA TYR A 9 29.43 -14.91 18.13
C TYR A 9 30.08 -16.14 18.77
N SER A 10 31.13 -15.95 19.57
CA SER A 10 31.85 -17.05 20.23
C SER A 10 31.22 -17.52 21.54
N ASN A 11 30.08 -16.96 21.97
CA ASN A 11 29.42 -17.33 23.22
C ASN A 11 27.98 -17.80 23.00
N LEU A 12 27.79 -18.82 22.17
CA LEU A 12 26.56 -19.62 22.22
C LEU A 12 26.66 -20.53 23.45
N GLY A 13 26.06 -20.10 24.57
CA GLY A 13 25.88 -20.94 25.74
C GLY A 13 25.15 -22.24 25.37
N ALA A 14 25.46 -23.33 26.07
CA ALA A 14 24.84 -24.62 25.84
C ALA A 14 23.31 -24.50 25.84
N PRO A 15 22.61 -25.23 24.94
CA PRO A 15 21.16 -25.15 24.89
C PRO A 15 20.55 -25.67 26.19
N VAL A 16 19.72 -24.83 26.82
CA VAL A 16 18.97 -25.20 28.02
C VAL A 16 17.58 -25.67 27.60
N TYR A 17 17.20 -26.85 28.09
CA TYR A 17 15.86 -27.41 27.90
C TYR A 17 15.03 -27.13 29.14
N THR A 18 13.94 -26.38 28.99
CA THR A 18 13.00 -26.12 30.08
C THR A 18 11.67 -26.80 29.78
N LYS A 19 11.15 -27.56 30.75
CA LYS A 19 9.81 -28.17 30.68
C LYS A 19 8.80 -27.20 31.29
N GLY A 20 7.96 -26.57 30.47
CA GLY A 20 6.85 -25.75 30.95
C GLY A 20 5.66 -26.62 31.36
N HIS A 21 5.07 -26.36 32.52
CA HIS A 21 3.91 -27.09 33.04
C HIS A 21 2.77 -26.12 33.37
N LYS A 22 2.07 -25.60 32.35
CA LYS A 22 0.85 -24.79 32.55
C LYS A 22 -0.30 -25.10 31.58
N THR A 23 -0.11 -26.04 30.65
CA THR A 23 -1.17 -26.55 29.77
C THR A 23 -1.14 -28.07 29.81
N SER A 24 -2.22 -28.73 29.40
CA SER A 24 -2.46 -30.18 29.55
C SER A 24 -1.42 -31.10 28.86
N SER A 25 -0.39 -30.54 28.21
CA SER A 25 0.69 -31.25 27.53
C SER A 25 2.02 -30.56 27.83
N ALA A 26 3.01 -31.32 28.31
CA ALA A 26 4.35 -30.79 28.54
C ALA A 26 5.09 -30.61 27.20
N VAL A 27 5.53 -29.38 26.92
CA VAL A 27 6.30 -29.04 25.71
C VAL A 27 7.74 -28.74 26.09
N THR A 28 8.69 -29.36 25.38
CA THR A 28 10.13 -29.11 25.52
C THR A 28 10.58 -28.21 24.38
N HIS A 29 11.18 -27.06 24.70
CA HIS A 29 11.68 -26.11 23.71
C HIS A 29 13.14 -25.74 23.97
N LYS A 30 13.92 -25.49 22.90
CA LYS A 30 15.36 -25.21 22.97
C LYS A 30 15.58 -23.69 23.03
N PHE A 31 16.23 -23.22 24.09
CA PHE A 31 16.62 -21.81 24.23
C PHE A 31 18.13 -21.64 24.07
N TYR A 32 18.52 -20.54 23.41
CA TYR A 32 19.91 -20.10 23.33
C TYR A 32 20.06 -18.88 24.24
N ILE A 33 20.93 -19.00 25.23
CA ILE A 33 21.20 -17.93 26.19
C ILE A 33 22.43 -17.18 25.71
N VAL A 34 22.27 -15.87 25.50
CA VAL A 34 23.32 -14.96 25.10
C VAL A 34 23.38 -13.84 26.14
N ASP A 35 24.56 -13.58 26.68
CA ASP A 35 24.79 -12.47 27.61
C ASP A 35 24.84 -11.16 26.81
N SER A 36 23.70 -10.47 26.74
CA SER A 36 23.57 -9.20 26.03
C SER A 36 22.54 -8.32 26.74
N PRO A 37 22.70 -6.97 26.74
CA PRO A 37 21.80 -6.04 27.42
C PRO A 37 20.45 -5.83 26.69
N SER A 38 20.04 -6.75 25.82
CA SER A 38 18.85 -6.64 24.98
C SER A 38 17.67 -7.45 25.53
N ALA A 39 16.45 -7.07 25.15
CA ALA A 39 15.27 -7.86 25.49
C ALA A 39 15.31 -9.25 24.80
N PRO A 40 14.87 -10.32 25.49
CA PRO A 40 14.82 -11.66 24.90
C PRO A 40 13.80 -11.70 23.78
N ILE A 41 14.16 -12.35 22.68
CA ILE A 41 13.29 -12.55 21.52
C ILE A 41 12.85 -14.01 21.44
N ILE A 42 11.69 -14.24 20.85
CA ILE A 42 11.18 -15.57 20.55
C ILE A 42 10.72 -15.65 19.09
N GLY A 43 11.18 -16.69 18.39
CA GLY A 43 10.83 -16.89 16.99
C GLY A 43 9.39 -17.39 16.82
N ASN A 44 8.78 -17.11 15.67
CA ASN A 44 7.39 -17.48 15.35
C ASN A 44 7.05 -18.94 15.69
N GLN A 45 7.86 -19.90 15.20
CA GLN A 45 7.64 -21.33 15.45
C GLN A 45 7.64 -21.68 16.96
N SER A 46 8.48 -20.97 17.72
CA SER A 46 8.62 -21.16 19.17
C SER A 46 7.44 -20.56 19.92
N SER A 47 6.94 -19.41 19.48
CA SER A 47 5.75 -18.77 20.04
C SER A 47 4.49 -19.62 19.82
N ILE A 48 4.39 -20.30 18.68
CA ILE A 48 3.28 -21.23 18.38
C ILE A 48 3.42 -22.50 19.23
N SER A 49 4.61 -23.12 19.30
CA SER A 49 4.81 -24.37 20.05
C SER A 49 4.62 -24.20 21.56
N LEU A 50 4.97 -23.03 22.11
CA LEU A 50 4.71 -22.67 23.51
C LEU A 50 3.29 -22.15 23.73
N ASN A 51 2.45 -22.13 22.69
CA ASN A 51 1.08 -21.60 22.72
C ASN A 51 1.00 -20.18 23.30
N LEU A 52 2.00 -19.34 23.03
CA LEU A 52 2.03 -17.92 23.41
C LEU A 52 1.21 -17.07 22.43
N ILE A 53 1.13 -17.53 21.18
CA ILE A 53 0.29 -16.94 20.13
C ILE A 53 -0.53 -18.04 19.46
N ASN A 54 -1.76 -17.71 19.09
CA ASN A 54 -2.61 -18.58 18.28
C ASN A 54 -2.67 -18.01 16.85
N LEU A 55 -2.02 -18.70 15.90
CA LEU A 55 -1.97 -18.25 14.51
C LEU A 55 -3.13 -18.88 13.72
N ILE A 56 -4.18 -18.08 13.50
CA ILE A 56 -5.32 -18.49 12.67
C ILE A 56 -4.95 -18.18 11.21
N LEU A 57 -4.47 -19.19 10.48
CA LEU A 57 -4.10 -19.06 9.06
C LEU A 57 -5.28 -19.07 8.11
N ASN A 58 -6.41 -19.63 8.55
CA ASN A 58 -7.60 -19.74 7.74
C ASN A 58 -8.84 -19.77 8.62
N VAL A 59 -9.86 -18.99 8.24
CA VAL A 59 -11.19 -19.02 8.83
C VAL A 59 -12.11 -19.61 7.77
N ASN A 60 -12.44 -20.90 7.92
CA ASN A 60 -13.46 -21.52 7.10
C ASN A 60 -14.82 -21.06 7.61
N SER A 61 -15.40 -20.00 7.01
CA SER A 61 -16.79 -19.65 7.24
C SER A 61 -17.68 -20.76 6.66
N GLY A 62 -18.29 -21.57 7.51
CA GLY A 62 -19.21 -22.65 7.12
C GLY A 62 -20.55 -22.17 6.54
N GLU A 63 -20.73 -20.86 6.42
CA GLU A 63 -21.87 -20.22 5.78
C GLU A 63 -21.36 -19.30 4.66
N PRO A 64 -22.10 -19.10 3.56
CA PRO A 64 -21.77 -18.10 2.57
C PRO A 64 -21.92 -16.72 3.21
N GLN A 65 -20.88 -16.26 3.90
CA GLN A 65 -20.75 -14.87 4.27
C GLN A 65 -20.70 -14.11 2.96
N THR A 66 -21.72 -13.26 2.70
CA THR A 66 -21.66 -12.29 1.61
C THR A 66 -20.33 -11.58 1.76
N CYS A 67 -19.46 -11.73 0.77
CA CYS A 67 -18.13 -11.19 0.89
C CYS A 67 -18.29 -9.67 1.06
N VAL A 68 -17.47 -9.03 1.90
CA VAL A 68 -17.58 -7.59 2.20
C VAL A 68 -17.61 -6.77 0.89
N HIS A 69 -16.96 -7.28 -0.15
CA HIS A 69 -17.03 -6.76 -1.50
C HIS A 69 -18.47 -6.63 -2.02
N ASP A 70 -19.28 -7.70 -1.96
CA ASP A 70 -20.67 -7.72 -2.43
C ASP A 70 -21.56 -6.72 -1.67
N GLN A 71 -21.27 -6.50 -0.38
CA GLN A 71 -22.02 -5.56 0.46
C GLN A 71 -21.71 -4.09 0.11
N TYR A 72 -20.51 -3.82 -0.42
CA TYR A 72 -20.02 -2.46 -0.70
C TYR A 72 -19.48 -2.29 -2.12
N ILE A 73 -20.11 -2.96 -3.10
CA ILE A 73 -19.72 -2.89 -4.53
C ILE A 73 -19.51 -1.44 -4.99
N LYS A 74 -20.42 -0.53 -4.60
CA LYS A 74 -20.33 0.90 -4.95
C LYS A 74 -19.08 1.60 -4.41
N VAL A 75 -18.52 1.15 -3.29
CA VAL A 75 -17.30 1.73 -2.71
C VAL A 75 -16.06 1.22 -3.43
N PHE A 76 -16.10 -0.01 -3.93
CA PHE A 76 -14.94 -0.67 -4.54
C PHE A 76 -14.86 -0.50 -6.06
N ASP A 77 -16.00 -0.51 -6.76
CA ASP A 77 -16.04 -0.55 -8.23
C ASP A 77 -16.46 0.77 -8.87
N GLU A 78 -17.15 1.65 -8.14
CA GLU A 78 -17.59 2.94 -8.66
C GLU A 78 -16.67 4.08 -8.20
N ILE A 79 -16.56 5.12 -9.03
CA ILE A 79 -15.82 6.33 -8.67
C ILE A 79 -16.65 7.10 -7.63
N SER A 80 -16.16 7.13 -6.40
CA SER A 80 -16.81 7.87 -5.32
C SER A 80 -16.73 9.37 -5.57
N ARG A 81 -17.86 10.07 -5.44
CA ARG A 81 -17.92 11.53 -5.44
C ARG A 81 -18.10 12.03 -4.01
N LEU A 82 -17.15 12.82 -3.52
CA LEU A 82 -17.30 13.53 -2.25
C LEU A 82 -18.23 14.73 -2.44
N GLU A 83 -19.20 14.87 -1.55
CA GLU A 83 -20.10 16.03 -1.56
C GLU A 83 -19.39 17.25 -1.00
N GLY A 84 -19.56 18.40 -1.67
CA GLY A 84 -18.94 19.67 -1.30
C GLY A 84 -18.17 20.31 -2.45
N LYS A 85 -17.80 21.59 -2.27
CA LYS A 85 -16.96 22.34 -3.21
C LYS A 85 -15.56 22.46 -2.63
N CYS A 86 -14.56 22.14 -3.44
CA CYS A 86 -13.16 22.42 -3.10
C CYS A 86 -12.83 23.86 -3.51
N ASN A 87 -12.42 24.70 -2.55
CA ASN A 87 -11.97 26.06 -2.82
C ASN A 87 -10.44 26.10 -2.82
N ILE A 88 -9.84 26.34 -3.99
CA ILE A 88 -8.40 26.48 -4.16
C ILE A 88 -8.04 27.94 -3.86
N HIS A 89 -7.33 28.19 -2.76
CA HIS A 89 -6.88 29.53 -2.38
C HIS A 89 -5.53 29.84 -3.05
N LEU A 90 -5.48 30.97 -3.76
CA LEU A 90 -4.24 31.47 -4.32
C LEU A 90 -3.49 32.30 -3.28
N LYS A 91 -2.15 32.31 -3.38
CA LYS A 91 -1.30 33.18 -2.58
C LYS A 91 -1.41 34.62 -3.10
N ASP A 92 -1.36 35.59 -2.19
CA ASP A 92 -1.29 37.01 -2.55
C ASP A 92 -0.16 37.28 -3.55
N GLY A 93 -0.50 37.97 -4.65
CA GLY A 93 0.42 38.27 -5.74
C GLY A 93 0.64 37.14 -6.75
N SER A 94 -0.17 36.08 -6.76
CA SER A 94 -0.11 35.04 -7.78
C SER A 94 -0.41 35.59 -9.17
N VAL A 95 0.46 35.29 -10.14
CA VAL A 95 0.31 35.72 -11.54
C VAL A 95 -0.14 34.54 -12.39
N PRO A 96 -1.24 34.67 -13.17
CA PRO A 96 -1.69 33.63 -14.07
C PRO A 96 -0.64 33.24 -15.10
N THR A 97 -0.52 31.94 -15.36
CA THR A 97 0.42 31.41 -16.34
C THR A 97 -0.28 30.42 -17.26
N ALA A 98 -0.18 30.67 -18.57
CA ALA A 98 -0.68 29.79 -19.61
C ALA A 98 0.49 29.18 -20.39
N TYR A 99 0.64 27.86 -20.30
CA TYR A 99 1.63 27.12 -21.07
C TYR A 99 1.03 26.56 -22.37
N PRO A 100 1.80 26.52 -23.47
CA PRO A 100 1.37 25.87 -24.69
C PRO A 100 1.22 24.35 -24.51
N ALA A 101 0.32 23.74 -25.28
CA ALA A 101 0.10 22.29 -25.25
C ALA A 101 1.37 21.53 -25.69
N ARG A 102 1.71 20.45 -24.96
CA ARG A 102 2.80 19.54 -25.34
C ARG A 102 2.38 18.60 -26.48
N ARG A 103 3.34 18.21 -27.32
CA ARG A 103 3.12 17.18 -28.34
C ARG A 103 2.93 15.81 -27.69
N VAL A 104 1.88 15.12 -28.12
CA VAL A 104 1.56 13.75 -27.70
C VAL A 104 2.20 12.76 -28.69
N PRO A 105 2.99 11.76 -28.23
CA PRO A 105 3.50 10.71 -29.11
C PRO A 105 2.37 9.98 -29.83
N GLU A 106 2.56 9.67 -31.11
CA GLU A 106 1.51 9.09 -31.97
C GLU A 106 0.88 7.84 -31.35
N ALA A 107 1.71 6.93 -30.83
CA ALA A 107 1.27 5.68 -30.21
C ALA A 107 0.38 5.84 -28.97
N LEU A 108 0.37 7.02 -28.34
CA LEU A 108 -0.40 7.30 -27.13
C LEU A 108 -1.62 8.18 -27.39
N LYS A 109 -1.78 8.77 -28.59
CA LYS A 109 -2.88 9.67 -28.91
C LYS A 109 -4.25 9.04 -28.70
N ASP A 110 -4.47 7.86 -29.27
CA ASP A 110 -5.76 7.17 -29.18
C ASP A 110 -6.07 6.72 -27.75
N LYS A 111 -5.05 6.24 -27.02
CA LYS A 111 -5.19 5.86 -25.60
C LYS A 111 -5.56 7.07 -24.75
N LEU A 112 -4.89 8.21 -24.98
CA LEU A 112 -5.16 9.45 -24.27
C LEU A 112 -6.59 9.94 -24.56
N LEU A 113 -6.99 9.98 -25.83
CA LEU A 113 -8.32 10.43 -26.24
C LEU A 113 -9.42 9.60 -25.58
N HIS A 114 -9.31 8.26 -25.62
CA HIS A 114 -10.27 7.38 -24.96
C HIS A 114 -10.34 7.63 -23.45
N LYS A 115 -9.20 7.86 -22.79
CA LYS A 115 -9.18 8.15 -21.36
C LYS A 115 -9.86 9.47 -21.03
N LEU A 116 -9.63 10.52 -21.83
CA LEU A 116 -10.27 11.82 -21.66
C LEU A 116 -11.79 11.72 -21.85
N ILE A 117 -12.25 11.04 -22.91
CA ILE A 117 -13.69 10.80 -23.15
C ILE A 117 -14.31 10.02 -21.98
N GLN A 118 -13.61 9.01 -21.46
CA GLN A 118 -14.08 8.25 -20.30
C GLN A 118 -14.19 9.13 -19.05
N MET A 119 -13.20 10.00 -18.79
CA MET A 119 -13.22 10.90 -17.64
C MET A 119 -14.32 11.96 -17.74
N GLU A 120 -14.58 12.47 -18.95
CA GLU A 120 -15.70 13.39 -19.23
C GLU A 120 -17.05 12.69 -19.00
N LYS A 121 -17.23 11.47 -19.53
CA LYS A 121 -18.44 10.66 -19.29
C LYS A 121 -18.67 10.36 -17.80
N ASN A 122 -17.59 10.16 -17.05
CA ASN A 122 -17.65 9.92 -15.60
C ASN A 122 -17.84 11.21 -14.79
N GLY A 123 -17.91 12.39 -15.42
CA GLY A 123 -18.10 13.67 -14.76
C GLY A 123 -16.90 14.14 -13.93
N ILE A 124 -15.70 13.66 -14.25
CA ILE A 124 -14.45 14.01 -13.54
C ILE A 124 -13.87 15.31 -14.08
N ILE A 125 -13.96 15.50 -15.40
CA ILE A 125 -13.49 16.69 -16.11
C ILE A 125 -14.58 17.22 -17.03
N GLU A 126 -14.48 18.50 -17.39
CA GLU A 126 -15.37 19.14 -18.34
C GLU A 126 -14.58 19.90 -19.40
N LYS A 127 -15.18 20.04 -20.59
CA LYS A 127 -14.57 20.80 -21.67
C LYS A 127 -14.84 22.29 -21.48
N ILE A 128 -13.77 23.07 -21.41
CA ILE A 128 -13.82 24.53 -21.36
C ILE A 128 -13.48 25.08 -22.75
N THR A 129 -14.35 25.92 -23.30
CA THR A 129 -14.11 26.63 -24.58
C THR A 129 -13.70 28.08 -24.40
N GLU A 130 -13.81 28.59 -23.18
CA GLU A 130 -13.47 29.97 -22.86
C GLU A 130 -11.97 30.13 -22.60
N PRO A 131 -11.40 31.33 -22.79
CA PRO A 131 -9.99 31.58 -22.49
C PRO A 131 -9.73 31.46 -20.98
N THR A 132 -8.89 30.50 -20.59
CA THR A 132 -8.46 30.34 -19.19
C THR A 132 -7.10 30.98 -18.99
N GLU A 133 -6.96 31.77 -17.92
CA GLU A 133 -5.70 32.43 -17.58
C GLU A 133 -4.62 31.44 -17.06
N TRP A 134 -5.05 30.28 -16.57
CA TRP A 134 -4.19 29.22 -16.04
C TRP A 134 -4.26 27.98 -16.94
N VAL A 135 -3.15 27.62 -17.59
CA VAL A 135 -3.06 26.43 -18.44
C VAL A 135 -1.78 25.68 -18.11
N ASN A 136 -1.91 24.46 -17.57
CA ASN A 136 -0.77 23.60 -17.27
C ASN A 136 -0.61 22.52 -18.35
N PRO A 137 0.62 22.19 -18.77
CA PRO A 137 0.84 21.19 -19.79
C PRO A 137 0.70 19.78 -19.20
N MET A 138 -0.14 18.94 -19.80
CA MET A 138 -0.32 17.55 -19.38
C MET A 138 0.97 16.72 -19.47
N VAL A 139 1.16 15.76 -18.56
CA VAL A 139 2.19 14.72 -18.61
C VAL A 139 1.53 13.34 -18.69
N MET A 140 1.97 12.51 -19.63
CA MET A 140 1.55 11.12 -19.72
C MET A 140 2.63 10.20 -19.17
N VAL A 141 2.22 9.28 -18.30
CA VAL A 141 3.10 8.23 -17.78
C VAL A 141 2.47 6.88 -18.10
N GLU A 142 3.17 6.06 -18.88
CA GLU A 142 2.79 4.68 -19.11
C GLU A 142 3.26 3.84 -17.92
N LYS A 143 2.33 3.48 -17.02
CA LYS A 143 2.61 2.49 -15.99
C LYS A 143 2.36 1.12 -16.61
N LYS A 144 3.22 0.14 -16.30
CA LYS A 144 3.11 -1.26 -16.77
C LYS A 144 1.76 -1.91 -16.40
N LEU A 145 1.00 -1.29 -15.50
CA LEU A 145 -0.40 -1.53 -15.22
C LEU A 145 -1.13 -0.17 -15.26
N GLN A 146 -1.81 0.12 -16.37
CA GLN A 146 -2.59 1.33 -16.71
C GLN A 146 -1.83 2.65 -16.95
N VAL A 147 -2.16 3.31 -18.07
CA VAL A 147 -1.76 4.69 -18.34
C VAL A 147 -2.51 5.62 -17.38
N CYS A 148 -1.76 6.37 -16.58
CA CYS A 148 -2.28 7.43 -15.72
C CYS A 148 -1.93 8.79 -16.35
N SER A 149 -2.93 9.63 -16.58
CA SER A 149 -2.71 11.05 -16.87
C SER A 149 -2.54 11.79 -15.55
N CYS A 150 -1.41 12.46 -15.36
CA CYS A 150 -1.26 13.43 -14.27
C CYS A 150 -1.69 14.79 -14.84
N ALA A 151 -2.78 15.32 -14.29
CA ALA A 151 -3.24 16.70 -14.51
C ALA A 151 -2.59 17.63 -13.48
#